data_AF-A0A4V2XEG8-F1
#
_entry.id   AF-A0A4V2XEG8-F1
#
_cell.length_a   1.000
_cell.length_b   1.000
_cell.length_c   1.000
_cell.angle_alpha   90.00
_cell.angle_beta   90.00
_cell.angle_gamma   90.00
#
_symmetry.space_group_name_H-M   'P 1'
#
loop_
_entity.id
_entity.type
_entity.pdbx_description
1 polymer ?
#
loop_
_entity_poly.entity_id
_entity_poly.type
_entity_poly.pdbx_seq_one_letter_code
_entity_poly.pdbx_strand_id
1 'polypeptide(L)'
;LELARRRAAIVQAVRALTDLEFVNGGGTGSVETTAAERAITEVAAGSGLYQPHLFDQYSNFTGRPAALFALPVVRRPAPGVATCLGGGYLASGPGDAVRLPQPYLPTGLRYDREEGAGEVQTPLLGHAADLLSVGDRVWFRHTKAGELCERFAALHLIDNDKIVRTVPTYRGEGQTFL
;
A
#
# COMPACT_ATOMS: atom_id res chain seq x y z
N LEU A 1 20.76 -5.28 16.03
CA LEU A 1 21.88 -4.88 16.93
C LEU A 1 22.88 -3.94 16.26
N GLU A 2 23.41 -4.28 15.08
CA GLU A 2 24.37 -3.43 14.38
C GLU A 2 23.83 -2.02 14.06
N LEU A 3 22.64 -1.94 13.43
CA LEU A 3 22.00 -0.65 13.09
C LEU A 3 21.80 0.24 14.32
N ALA A 4 21.32 -0.33 15.43
CA ALA A 4 21.15 0.38 16.70
C ALA A 4 22.47 0.96 17.23
N ARG A 5 23.57 0.20 17.17
CA ARG A 5 24.90 0.70 17.58
C ARG A 5 25.38 1.85 16.68
N ARG A 6 25.23 1.72 15.37
CA ARG A 6 25.60 2.78 14.42
C ARG A 6 24.78 4.05 14.65
N ARG A 7 23.46 3.93 14.81
CA ARG A 7 22.58 5.06 15.12
C ARG A 7 22.97 5.74 16.43
N ALA A 8 23.22 4.97 17.49
CA ALA A 8 23.67 5.53 18.77
C ALA A 8 24.98 6.31 18.62
N ALA A 9 25.96 5.78 17.88
CA ALA A 9 27.21 6.49 17.61
C ALA A 9 26.99 7.80 16.82
N ILE A 10 26.11 7.80 15.82
CA ILE A 10 25.73 9.00 15.06
C ILE A 10 25.09 10.04 15.99
N VAL A 11 24.11 9.63 16.80
CA VAL A 11 23.43 10.53 17.75
C VAL A 11 24.41 11.14 18.75
N GLN A 12 25.35 10.34 19.28
CA GLN A 12 26.39 10.86 20.18
C GLN A 12 27.32 11.87 19.48
N ALA A 13 27.71 11.59 18.24
CA ALA A 13 28.55 12.51 17.47
C ALA A 13 27.86 13.85 17.22
N VAL A 14 26.56 13.85 16.91
CA VAL A 14 25.79 15.10 16.74
C VAL A 14 25.59 15.82 18.08
N ARG A 15 25.31 15.09 19.16
CA ARG A 15 25.18 15.67 20.51
C ARG A 15 26.44 16.35 21.04
N ALA A 16 27.61 15.96 20.55
CA ALA A 16 28.87 16.64 20.88
C ALA A 16 28.96 18.06 20.26
N LEU A 17 28.14 18.38 19.26
CA LEU A 17 28.12 19.67 18.58
C LEU A 17 26.96 20.58 19.02
N THR A 18 25.82 19.98 19.39
CA THR A 18 24.61 20.70 19.80
C THR A 18 23.68 19.79 20.57
N ASP A 19 22.82 20.36 21.43
CA ASP A 19 21.71 19.61 22.01
C ASP A 19 20.68 19.22 20.94
N LEU A 20 20.12 18.02 21.08
CA LEU A 20 19.05 17.49 20.24
C LEU A 20 17.76 17.42 21.05
N GLU A 21 16.74 18.13 20.58
CA GLU A 21 15.37 18.11 21.14
C GLU A 21 14.73 16.72 20.98
N PHE A 22 14.82 16.16 19.77
CA PHE A 22 14.36 14.81 19.48
C PHE A 22 15.27 14.12 18.45
N VAL A 23 15.19 12.80 18.46
CA VAL A 23 15.79 11.92 17.45
C VAL A 23 14.68 11.02 16.95
N ASN A 24 14.16 11.34 15.76
CA ASN A 24 13.18 10.52 15.08
C ASN A 24 13.86 9.35 14.37
N GLY A 25 13.27 8.16 14.46
CA GLY A 25 13.74 7.01 13.70
C GLY A 25 12.71 5.91 13.54
N GLY A 26 12.96 5.06 12.56
CA GLY A 26 12.15 3.87 12.31
C GLY A 26 10.83 4.17 11.61
N GLY A 27 10.06 3.11 11.43
CA GLY A 27 8.71 3.18 10.86
C GLY A 27 7.95 1.91 11.19
N THR A 28 6.78 1.71 10.57
CA THR A 28 5.89 0.56 10.83
C THR A 28 6.64 -0.78 10.97
N GLY A 29 7.57 -1.06 10.05
CA GLY A 29 8.32 -2.33 10.02
C GLY A 29 9.38 -2.52 11.11
N SER A 30 9.73 -1.46 11.83
CA SER A 30 10.83 -1.47 12.78
C SER A 30 10.46 -0.90 14.15
N VAL A 31 9.19 -0.55 14.38
CA VAL A 31 8.71 0.11 15.61
C VAL A 31 9.26 -0.57 16.86
N GLU A 32 9.06 -1.88 16.99
CA GLU A 32 9.52 -2.67 18.15
C GLU A 32 11.03 -2.49 18.41
N THR A 33 11.84 -2.72 17.38
CA THR A 33 13.30 -2.65 17.51
C THR A 33 13.82 -1.23 17.70
N THR A 34 13.16 -0.24 17.09
CA THR A 34 13.62 1.15 17.10
C THR A 34 13.23 1.84 18.40
N ALA A 35 12.03 1.55 18.94
CA ALA A 35 11.59 2.07 20.23
C ALA A 35 12.43 1.53 21.40
N ALA A 36 13.11 0.40 21.23
CA ALA A 36 14.06 -0.12 22.22
C ALA A 36 15.43 0.60 22.20
N GLU A 37 15.72 1.43 21.19
CA GLU A 37 16.99 2.15 21.08
C GLU A 37 16.96 3.40 21.99
N ARG A 38 17.82 3.45 23.03
CA ARG A 38 17.92 4.64 23.92
C ARG A 38 18.24 5.96 23.20
N ALA A 39 18.86 5.87 22.01
CA ALA A 39 19.24 7.02 21.22
C ALA A 39 18.06 7.63 20.45
N ILE A 40 16.94 6.91 20.33
CA ILE A 40 15.72 7.35 19.64
C ILE A 40 14.74 7.89 20.68
N THR A 41 14.16 9.05 20.40
CA THR A 41 13.14 9.67 21.26
C THR A 41 11.76 9.65 20.62
N GLU A 42 11.68 9.41 19.31
CA GLU A 42 10.42 9.42 18.55
C GLU A 42 10.44 8.35 17.45
N VAL A 43 9.29 7.70 17.23
CA VAL A 43 9.06 6.78 16.11
C VAL A 43 7.86 7.26 15.31
N ALA A 44 8.02 7.39 13.99
CA ALA A 44 6.94 7.74 13.08
C ALA A 44 6.47 6.51 12.30
N ALA A 45 5.31 5.97 12.65
CA ALA A 45 4.66 4.87 11.93
C ALA A 45 3.31 5.30 11.36
N GLY A 46 2.95 4.80 10.18
CA GLY A 46 1.68 5.16 9.54
C GLY A 46 1.21 4.16 8.49
N SER A 47 2.12 3.63 7.68
CA SER A 47 1.78 2.66 6.63
C SER A 47 1.11 1.38 7.14
N GLY A 48 1.35 1.01 8.41
CA GLY A 48 0.71 -0.15 9.06
C GLY A 48 -0.79 0.02 9.26
N LEU A 49 -1.29 1.25 9.28
CA LEU A 49 -2.71 1.54 9.37
C LEU A 49 -3.50 1.04 8.16
N TYR A 50 -2.86 0.97 6.98
CA TYR A 50 -3.48 0.47 5.74
C TYR A 50 -3.09 -0.97 5.41
N GLN A 51 -1.92 -1.42 5.87
CA GLN A 51 -1.38 -2.76 5.62
C GLN A 51 -1.33 -3.13 4.12
N PRO A 52 -0.54 -2.40 3.30
CA PRO A 52 -0.37 -2.72 1.88
C PRO A 52 0.30 -4.07 1.67
N HIS A 53 0.22 -4.62 0.45
CA HIS A 53 0.70 -5.99 0.19
C HIS A 53 2.20 -6.18 0.34
N LEU A 54 3.01 -5.11 0.25
CA LEU A 54 4.45 -5.21 0.50
C LEU A 54 4.77 -5.67 1.93
N PHE A 55 3.88 -5.42 2.90
CA PHE A 55 4.05 -5.92 4.27
C PHE A 55 3.77 -7.41 4.43
N ASP A 56 3.23 -8.09 3.42
CA ASP A 56 3.07 -9.55 3.47
C ASP A 56 4.43 -10.26 3.42
N GLN A 57 5.48 -9.56 2.97
CA GLN A 57 6.85 -10.06 2.95
C GLN A 57 7.57 -9.90 4.30
N TYR A 58 6.96 -9.23 5.28
CA TYR A 58 7.61 -8.96 6.55
C TYR A 58 7.47 -10.17 7.48
N SER A 59 8.57 -10.55 8.12
CA SER A 59 8.60 -11.69 9.05
C SER A 59 8.25 -11.33 10.50
N ASN A 60 8.44 -10.06 10.87
CA ASN A 60 8.43 -9.62 12.27
C ASN A 60 7.11 -8.96 12.69
N PHE A 61 6.17 -8.82 11.77
CA PHE A 61 4.87 -8.22 12.03
C PHE A 61 3.86 -8.68 10.98
N THR A 62 2.63 -8.90 11.42
CA THR A 62 1.49 -9.18 10.55
C THR A 62 0.34 -8.27 10.95
N GLY A 63 -0.29 -7.64 9.96
CA GLY A 63 -1.48 -6.82 10.14
C GLY A 63 -2.63 -7.30 9.25
N ARG A 64 -3.80 -6.67 9.40
CA ARG A 64 -4.97 -6.91 8.54
C ARG A 64 -5.02 -5.86 7.43
N PRO A 65 -5.13 -6.24 6.15
CA PRO A 65 -5.38 -5.31 5.05
C PRO A 65 -6.59 -4.41 5.37
N ALA A 66 -6.38 -3.10 5.39
CA ALA A 66 -7.39 -2.13 5.83
C ALA A 66 -7.72 -1.05 4.78
N ALA A 67 -6.98 -1.02 3.67
CA ALA A 67 -7.28 -0.15 2.53
C ALA A 67 -7.24 -0.94 1.22
N LEU A 68 -8.30 -0.80 0.42
CA LEU A 68 -8.46 -1.41 -0.90
C LEU A 68 -8.94 -0.34 -1.88
N PHE A 69 -8.69 -0.55 -3.16
CA PHE A 69 -9.37 0.16 -4.23
C PHE A 69 -10.10 -0.82 -5.13
N ALA A 70 -11.19 -0.39 -5.75
CA ALA A 70 -11.97 -1.20 -6.67
C ALA A 70 -11.84 -0.69 -8.09
N LEU A 71 -11.71 -1.61 -9.04
CA LEU A 71 -11.83 -1.32 -10.47
C LEU A 71 -13.06 -2.05 -11.02
N PRO A 72 -13.87 -1.39 -11.86
CA PRO A 72 -14.99 -2.05 -12.51
C PRO A 72 -14.51 -2.97 -13.62
N VAL A 73 -15.12 -4.14 -13.74
CA VAL A 73 -15.00 -5.01 -14.91
C VAL A 73 -15.72 -4.34 -16.08
N VAL A 74 -15.02 -4.12 -17.18
CA VAL A 74 -15.55 -3.47 -18.39
C VAL A 74 -15.69 -4.43 -19.56
N ARG A 75 -15.03 -5.59 -19.51
CA ARG A 75 -15.09 -6.58 -20.59
C ARG A 75 -14.83 -8.00 -20.06
N ARG A 76 -15.44 -8.99 -20.71
CA ARG A 76 -15.13 -10.42 -20.54
C ARG A 76 -14.90 -11.06 -21.92
N PRO A 77 -13.67 -11.08 -22.41
CA PRO A 77 -13.39 -11.49 -23.79
C PRO A 77 -13.44 -13.00 -24.02
N ALA A 78 -13.27 -13.82 -22.97
CA ALA A 78 -13.24 -15.28 -23.03
C ALA A 78 -13.52 -15.90 -21.65
N PRO A 79 -13.82 -17.21 -21.57
CA PRO A 79 -13.83 -17.93 -20.30
C PRO A 79 -12.51 -17.77 -19.54
N GLY A 80 -12.59 -17.58 -18.23
CA GLY A 80 -11.46 -17.36 -17.34
C GLY A 80 -10.80 -15.99 -17.45
N VAL A 81 -11.39 -15.03 -18.20
CA VAL A 81 -10.83 -13.68 -18.42
C VAL A 81 -11.83 -12.59 -18.07
N ALA A 82 -11.40 -11.63 -17.25
CA ALA A 82 -12.11 -10.39 -16.96
C ALA A 82 -11.15 -9.20 -17.08
N THR A 83 -11.54 -8.15 -17.78
CA THR A 83 -10.75 -6.94 -17.94
C THR A 83 -11.34 -5.80 -17.11
N CYS A 84 -10.53 -5.26 -16.19
CA CYS A 84 -10.89 -4.10 -15.38
C CYS A 84 -10.50 -2.80 -16.08
N LEU A 85 -11.22 -1.71 -15.77
CA LEU A 85 -10.87 -0.36 -16.23
C LEU A 85 -9.68 0.20 -15.44
N GLY A 86 -8.62 0.59 -16.13
CA GLY A 86 -7.40 1.15 -15.56
C GLY A 86 -6.73 0.21 -14.56
N GLY A 87 -6.12 0.77 -13.51
CA GLY A 87 -5.47 0.00 -12.44
C GLY A 87 -3.96 0.00 -12.43
N GLY A 88 -3.32 0.59 -13.45
CA GLY A 88 -1.87 0.78 -13.56
C GLY A 88 -1.27 1.75 -12.54
N TYR A 89 -1.63 1.60 -11.27
CA TYR A 89 -1.09 2.37 -10.15
C TYR A 89 0.20 1.71 -9.65
N LEU A 90 1.19 1.63 -10.53
CA LEU A 90 2.52 1.12 -10.21
C LEU A 90 3.13 1.94 -9.07
N ALA A 91 3.63 1.25 -8.06
CA ALA A 91 4.25 1.92 -6.93
C ALA A 91 5.70 2.34 -7.20
N SER A 92 6.16 3.37 -6.51
CA SER A 92 7.54 3.86 -6.66
C SER A 92 8.57 2.77 -6.36
N GLY A 93 9.68 2.76 -7.11
CA GLY A 93 10.77 1.79 -6.97
C GLY A 93 11.15 1.15 -8.32
N PRO A 94 11.85 0.00 -8.30
CA PRO A 94 12.15 -0.74 -9.53
C PRO A 94 10.86 -1.12 -10.28
N GLY A 95 10.86 -1.06 -11.61
CA GLY A 95 9.71 -1.42 -12.44
C GLY A 95 9.47 -2.92 -12.53
N ASP A 96 9.32 -3.59 -11.38
CA ASP A 96 9.13 -5.03 -11.26
C ASP A 96 7.68 -5.40 -10.87
N ALA A 97 7.38 -6.69 -10.93
CA ALA A 97 6.06 -7.22 -10.60
C ALA A 97 5.66 -6.98 -9.13
N VAL A 98 6.62 -6.77 -8.22
CA VAL A 98 6.35 -6.48 -6.80
C VAL A 98 5.80 -5.06 -6.64
N ARG A 99 6.03 -4.16 -7.60
CA ARG A 99 5.45 -2.80 -7.57
C ARG A 99 4.03 -2.69 -8.07
N LEU A 100 3.52 -3.69 -8.79
CA LEU A 100 2.13 -3.68 -9.22
C LEU A 100 1.19 -3.79 -8.01
N PRO A 101 0.00 -3.18 -8.06
CA PRO A 101 -1.08 -3.53 -7.15
C PRO A 101 -1.37 -5.03 -7.21
N GLN A 102 -1.99 -5.60 -6.18
CA GLN A 102 -2.33 -7.02 -6.10
C GLN A 102 -3.85 -7.20 -6.19
N PRO A 103 -4.38 -7.94 -7.18
CA PRO A 103 -5.78 -8.38 -7.18
C PRO A 103 -6.05 -9.17 -5.89
N TYR A 104 -7.09 -8.80 -5.15
CA TYR A 104 -7.35 -9.32 -3.82
C TYR A 104 -8.72 -10.00 -3.71
N LEU A 105 -9.79 -9.33 -4.14
CA LEU A 105 -11.14 -9.91 -4.13
C LEU A 105 -11.85 -9.72 -5.49
N PRO A 106 -12.52 -10.74 -6.04
CA PRO A 106 -12.54 -12.12 -5.54
C PRO A 106 -11.14 -12.76 -5.63
N THR A 107 -10.88 -13.73 -4.74
CA THR A 107 -9.60 -14.44 -4.70
C THR A 107 -9.39 -15.30 -5.94
N GLY A 108 -8.14 -15.56 -6.31
CA GLY A 108 -7.79 -16.46 -7.43
C GLY A 108 -7.66 -15.78 -8.79
N LEU A 109 -7.80 -14.45 -8.84
CA LEU A 109 -7.44 -13.64 -9.99
C LEU A 109 -5.93 -13.36 -10.01
N ARG A 110 -5.34 -13.37 -11.19
CA ARG A 110 -3.94 -12.99 -11.44
C ARG A 110 -3.84 -12.15 -12.71
N TYR A 111 -2.78 -11.38 -12.85
CA TYR A 111 -2.55 -10.63 -14.08
C TYR A 111 -2.34 -11.56 -15.28
N ASP A 112 -2.77 -11.08 -16.44
CA ASP A 112 -2.13 -11.49 -17.68
C ASP A 112 -0.64 -11.12 -17.63
N ARG A 113 0.23 -12.04 -18.04
CA ARG A 113 1.69 -11.87 -17.89
C ARG A 113 2.28 -10.83 -18.85
N GLU A 114 1.65 -10.64 -20.00
CA GLU A 114 2.15 -9.74 -21.04
C GLU A 114 1.62 -8.31 -20.82
N GLU A 115 0.39 -8.18 -20.30
CA GLU A 115 -0.25 -6.86 -20.12
C GLU A 115 -0.10 -6.27 -18.72
N GLY A 116 -0.15 -7.08 -17.66
CA GLY A 116 -0.06 -6.59 -16.28
C GLY A 116 -1.21 -5.65 -15.86
N ALA A 117 -0.92 -4.70 -14.96
CA ALA A 117 -1.86 -3.63 -14.60
C ALA A 117 -1.62 -2.40 -15.48
N GLY A 118 -2.55 -2.11 -16.39
CA GLY A 118 -2.43 -1.00 -17.33
C GLY A 118 -3.17 0.26 -16.90
N GLU A 119 -2.73 1.41 -17.41
CA GLU A 119 -3.38 2.70 -17.18
C GLU A 119 -4.83 2.72 -17.72
N VAL A 120 -5.04 2.07 -18.87
CA VAL A 120 -6.35 2.02 -19.55
C VAL A 120 -7.13 0.78 -19.16
N GLN A 121 -6.45 -0.36 -19.04
CA GLN A 121 -7.08 -1.65 -18.78
C GLN A 121 -6.17 -2.58 -18.00
N THR A 122 -6.77 -3.46 -17.20
CA THR A 122 -6.08 -4.49 -16.44
C THR A 122 -6.77 -5.83 -16.68
N PRO A 123 -6.25 -6.68 -17.59
CA PRO A 123 -6.74 -8.02 -17.80
C PRO A 123 -6.35 -8.95 -16.64
N LEU A 124 -7.34 -9.69 -16.14
CA LEU A 124 -7.19 -10.66 -15.08
C LEU A 124 -7.66 -12.03 -15.53
N LEU A 125 -6.88 -13.03 -15.13
CA LEU A 125 -7.07 -14.44 -15.46
C LEU A 125 -7.44 -15.23 -14.19
N GLY A 126 -8.33 -16.21 -14.33
CA GLY A 126 -8.66 -17.15 -13.26
C GLY A 126 -10.11 -17.61 -13.30
N HIS A 127 -10.41 -18.73 -12.63
CA HIS A 127 -11.79 -19.24 -12.59
C HIS A 127 -12.76 -18.22 -11.97
N ALA A 128 -12.31 -17.44 -10.98
CA ALA A 128 -13.13 -16.38 -10.39
C ALA A 128 -13.56 -15.31 -11.42
N ALA A 129 -12.85 -15.16 -12.54
CA ALA A 129 -13.26 -14.27 -13.62
C ALA A 129 -14.56 -14.72 -14.31
N ASP A 130 -14.88 -16.01 -14.26
CA ASP A 130 -16.12 -16.53 -14.85
C ASP A 130 -17.37 -16.13 -14.08
N LEU A 131 -17.19 -15.81 -12.79
CA LEU A 131 -18.25 -15.39 -11.87
C LEU A 131 -18.52 -13.89 -11.94
N LEU A 132 -17.66 -13.11 -12.60
CA LEU A 132 -17.80 -11.66 -12.73
C LEU A 132 -18.67 -11.29 -13.93
N SER A 133 -19.38 -10.18 -13.84
CA SER A 133 -20.11 -9.54 -14.93
C SER A 133 -19.55 -8.14 -15.20
N VAL A 134 -19.84 -7.57 -16.37
CA VAL A 134 -19.53 -6.15 -16.63
C VAL A 134 -20.26 -5.30 -15.58
N GLY A 135 -19.51 -4.39 -14.94
CA GLY A 135 -19.99 -3.57 -13.82
C GLY A 135 -19.62 -4.11 -12.43
N ASP A 136 -19.26 -5.40 -12.31
CA ASP A 136 -18.76 -5.94 -11.06
C ASP A 136 -17.40 -5.33 -10.69
N ARG A 137 -17.03 -5.42 -9.41
CA ARG A 137 -15.79 -4.83 -8.89
C ARG A 137 -14.77 -5.90 -8.59
N VAL A 138 -13.54 -5.67 -9.03
CA VAL A 138 -12.36 -6.36 -8.50
C VAL A 138 -11.67 -5.41 -7.55
N TRP A 139 -11.41 -5.88 -6.34
CA TRP A 139 -10.71 -5.15 -5.30
C TRP A 139 -9.23 -5.49 -5.31
N PHE A 140 -8.41 -4.46 -5.16
CA PHE A 140 -6.97 -4.55 -5.19
C PHE A 140 -6.38 -4.02 -3.89
N ARG A 141 -5.30 -4.64 -3.45
CA ARG A 141 -4.38 -4.08 -2.47
C ARG A 141 -3.31 -3.33 -3.23
N HIS A 142 -3.03 -2.09 -2.86
CA HIS A 142 -1.91 -1.38 -3.46
C HIS A 142 -0.59 -1.71 -2.71
N THR A 143 0.54 -1.30 -3.26
CA THR A 143 1.88 -1.71 -2.80
C THR A 143 2.47 -0.91 -1.62
N LYS A 144 2.27 0.41 -1.51
CA LYS A 144 2.97 1.31 -0.54
C LYS A 144 2.09 2.40 0.11
N ALA A 145 1.60 2.17 1.33
CA ALA A 145 0.41 2.83 1.94
C ALA A 145 0.01 4.23 1.44
N GLY A 146 0.94 5.20 1.45
CA GLY A 146 0.66 6.59 1.07
C GLY A 146 0.29 6.79 -0.39
N GLU A 147 0.82 5.99 -1.31
CA GLU A 147 0.68 6.23 -2.76
C GLU A 147 -0.75 5.99 -3.25
N LEU A 148 -1.56 5.20 -2.53
CA LEU A 148 -2.99 5.07 -2.80
C LEU A 148 -3.70 6.44 -2.77
N CYS A 149 -3.33 7.28 -1.81
CA CYS A 149 -3.98 8.58 -1.59
C CYS A 149 -3.59 9.63 -2.65
N GLU A 150 -2.59 9.34 -3.48
CA GLU A 150 -2.21 10.16 -4.63
C GLU A 150 -3.06 9.86 -5.87
N ARG A 151 -3.76 8.71 -5.89
CA ARG A 151 -4.57 8.24 -7.02
C ARG A 151 -6.05 8.55 -6.86
N PHE A 152 -6.54 8.52 -5.63
CA PHE A 152 -7.95 8.73 -5.31
C PHE A 152 -8.14 10.01 -4.50
N ALA A 153 -9.22 10.73 -4.76
CA ALA A 153 -9.55 11.98 -4.05
C ALA A 153 -10.17 11.76 -2.66
N ALA A 154 -10.69 10.56 -2.39
CA ALA A 154 -11.37 10.28 -1.13
C ALA A 154 -11.13 8.84 -0.68
N LEU A 155 -11.21 8.63 0.64
CA LEU A 155 -11.28 7.33 1.27
C LEU A 155 -12.68 7.16 1.87
N HIS A 156 -13.30 6.03 1.55
CA HIS A 156 -14.55 5.61 2.18
C HIS A 156 -14.21 4.72 3.38
N LEU A 157 -14.53 5.18 4.58
CA LEU A 157 -14.36 4.42 5.81
C LEU A 157 -15.54 3.48 5.99
N ILE A 158 -15.24 2.19 6.12
CA ILE A 158 -16.23 1.12 6.23
C ILE A 158 -16.18 0.55 7.64
N ASP A 159 -17.35 0.49 8.29
CA ASP A 159 -17.56 -0.29 9.50
C ASP A 159 -18.60 -1.37 9.18
N ASN A 160 -18.21 -2.64 9.36
CA ASN A 160 -18.95 -3.81 8.89
C ASN A 160 -19.32 -3.72 7.39
N ASP A 161 -20.60 -3.51 7.10
CA ASP A 161 -21.19 -3.45 5.76
C ASP A 161 -21.60 -2.03 5.34
N LYS A 162 -21.24 -1.01 6.14
CA LYS A 162 -21.69 0.38 5.94
C LYS A 162 -20.52 1.33 5.78
N ILE A 163 -20.67 2.26 4.84
CA ILE A 163 -19.82 3.44 4.77
C ILE A 163 -20.23 4.38 5.92
N VAL A 164 -19.35 4.55 6.90
CA VAL A 164 -19.60 5.42 8.06
C VAL A 164 -19.12 6.84 7.83
N ARG A 165 -18.14 7.03 6.94
CA ARG A 165 -17.60 8.35 6.60
C ARG A 165 -16.90 8.30 5.25
N THR A 166 -16.86 9.44 4.57
CA THR A 166 -15.93 9.69 3.46
C THR A 166 -15.03 10.84 3.87
N VAL A 167 -13.72 10.66 3.76
CA VAL A 167 -12.72 11.69 4.07
C VAL A 167 -11.90 12.01 2.83
N PRO A 168 -11.49 13.27 2.62
CA PRO A 168 -10.64 13.59 1.48
C PRO A 168 -9.24 13.00 1.70
N THR A 169 -8.58 12.67 0.60
CA THR A 169 -7.12 12.53 0.58
C THR A 169 -6.51 13.90 0.32
N TYR A 170 -5.19 14.03 0.48
CA TYR A 170 -4.48 15.25 0.05
C TYR A 170 -4.76 15.62 -1.41
N ARG A 171 -4.89 14.64 -2.31
CA ARG A 171 -5.33 14.90 -3.69
C ARG A 171 -6.74 15.51 -3.74
N GLY A 172 -7.66 14.99 -2.94
CA GLY A 172 -9.02 15.53 -2.81
C GLY A 172 -9.07 16.94 -2.23
N GLU A 173 -8.07 17.31 -1.44
CA GLU A 173 -7.87 18.68 -0.92
C GLU A 173 -7.13 19.58 -1.92
N GLY A 174 -6.92 19.13 -3.16
CA GLY A 174 -6.20 19.89 -4.19
C GLY A 174 -4.70 20.01 -3.96
N GLN A 175 -4.15 19.25 -3.01
CA GLN A 175 -2.72 19.23 -2.74
C GLN A 175 -2.02 18.28 -3.71
N THR A 176 -0.84 18.70 -4.17
CA THR A 176 0.07 17.87 -4.96
C THR A 176 1.41 17.90 -4.25
N PHE A 177 1.79 16.76 -3.68
CA PHE A 177 3.05 16.57 -2.98
C PHE A 177 3.91 15.64 -3.83
N LEU A 178 5.21 15.95 -3.92
CA LEU A 178 6.23 15.29 -4.75
C LEU A 178 6.09 15.54 -6.27
#